data_AF-A0A2Z6M460-F1
#
_entry.id   AF-A0A2Z6M460-F1
#
_cell.length_a   1.000
_cell.length_b   1.000
_cell.length_c   1.000
_cell.angle_alpha   90.00
_cell.angle_beta   90.00
_cell.angle_gamma   90.00
#
_symmetry.space_group_name_H-M   'P 1'
#
loop_
_entity.id
_entity.type
_entity.pdbx_description
1 polymer ?
#
loop_
_entity_poly.entity_id
_entity_poly.type
_entity_poly.pdbx_seq_one_letter_code
_entity_poly.pdbx_strand_id
1 'polypeptide(L)'
;MKVGNDNIIQKLTQSQRNSFEQFCINYANERLQQHFNRHLFKLEQEEYIQDGIDWAKVEFEDNQDCLNLFEKRPLGLLSLLDEESTFPNGTDLTFANKLKQHLNSKSCFKGERDQAFTVCHYAGEIGVLEDTRNRTLHGILRVQSCFRGYQARHSLKKLQGGISTLQSFIRGEKTRKAYAALLQRHRAAVIIQKQIKAVFERNKTRTIREATIVIQSVIRGWLVRRCSGDIGFSKYGDMKTKESEEVLVKSSFLAELQRRVLKAEAALREKDEENDILNQRIQQYESRWSEYELKMKSMEEVWQKQMRSLQSSLSIAKKSLAIDDSERNSDASVNASDERDFNWDVGSNHRRQESNGTRSTSASLSVISRLAEEFEQRSQVFGDDAKFLVEVKSGQAEASLNPDQELRRLKQMFEAWKRDYSARLRETKLIINKLGTEDGALEKMRKKWWGRRNSTRIN
;
A
#
# COMPACT_ATOMS: atom_id res chain seq x y z
N MET A 1 13.29 49.12 -25.21
CA MET A 1 14.51 48.80 -24.44
C MET A 1 14.82 47.32 -24.65
N LYS A 2 15.76 47.01 -25.54
CA LYS A 2 16.27 45.65 -25.72
C LYS A 2 17.27 45.40 -24.59
N VAL A 3 16.90 44.54 -23.66
CA VAL A 3 17.84 44.04 -22.64
C VAL A 3 18.70 43.00 -23.35
N GLY A 4 19.99 43.31 -23.48
CA GLY A 4 20.99 42.40 -24.02
C GLY A 4 21.21 41.22 -23.09
N ASN A 5 21.33 40.04 -23.68
CA ASN A 5 22.03 38.91 -23.10
C ASN A 5 23.25 38.63 -23.99
N ASP A 6 24.24 39.50 -23.89
CA ASP A 6 25.62 39.08 -24.09
C ASP A 6 25.93 38.08 -22.98
N ASN A 7 26.00 36.79 -23.30
CA ASN A 7 26.94 35.86 -22.67
C ASN A 7 26.89 34.45 -23.30
N ILE A 8 28.05 34.08 -23.84
CA ILE A 8 28.57 32.71 -23.89
C ILE A 8 27.89 31.81 -24.92
N ILE A 9 28.30 31.94 -26.19
CA ILE A 9 28.70 30.89 -27.17
C ILE A 9 28.89 31.59 -28.54
N GLN A 10 29.55 32.76 -28.53
CA GLN A 10 30.14 33.36 -29.73
C GLN A 10 31.65 33.26 -29.59
N LYS A 11 32.19 32.11 -29.98
CA LYS A 11 33.58 31.90 -30.43
C LYS A 11 33.77 30.40 -30.59
N LEU A 12 33.65 29.93 -31.82
CA LEU A 12 34.58 29.00 -32.46
C LEU A 12 34.08 28.77 -33.88
N THR A 13 34.96 28.96 -34.86
CA THR A 13 34.79 28.76 -36.31
C THR A 13 34.31 29.95 -37.14
N GLN A 14 35.03 31.08 -37.02
CA GLN A 14 35.26 31.90 -38.21
C GLN A 14 36.70 32.44 -38.17
N SER A 15 37.65 31.65 -38.70
CA SER A 15 38.87 32.07 -39.43
C SER A 15 39.97 30.98 -39.35
N GLN A 16 40.62 30.73 -40.49
CA GLN A 16 41.81 29.88 -40.75
C GLN A 16 41.60 28.36 -40.61
N ARG A 17 42.05 27.62 -41.64
CA ARG A 17 41.98 26.15 -41.85
C ARG A 17 41.64 25.31 -40.61
N ASN A 18 40.56 24.53 -40.68
CA ASN A 18 40.23 23.53 -39.66
C ASN A 18 41.28 22.40 -39.69
N SER A 19 42.03 22.25 -38.60
CA SER A 19 43.02 21.19 -38.41
C SER A 19 42.42 19.93 -37.77
N PHE A 20 43.24 18.90 -37.60
CA PHE A 20 42.83 17.63 -36.98
C PHE A 20 42.32 17.80 -35.53
N GLU A 21 42.82 18.79 -34.80
CA GLU A 21 42.33 19.14 -33.46
C GLU A 21 40.87 19.59 -33.51
N GLN A 22 40.51 20.43 -34.49
CA GLN A 22 39.13 20.89 -34.67
C GLN A 22 38.22 19.73 -35.09
N PHE A 23 38.73 18.80 -35.90
CA PHE A 23 38.05 17.55 -36.23
C PHE A 23 37.72 16.72 -34.98
N CYS A 24 38.68 16.55 -34.06
CA CYS A 24 38.48 15.83 -32.80
C CYS A 24 37.47 16.53 -31.88
N ILE A 25 37.54 17.86 -31.77
CA ILE A 25 36.59 18.66 -30.98
C ILE A 25 35.19 18.51 -31.54
N ASN A 26 35.02 18.61 -32.86
CA ASN A 26 33.71 18.47 -33.50
C ASN A 26 33.13 17.06 -33.29
N TYR A 27 33.95 16.02 -33.42
CA TYR A 27 33.54 14.64 -33.14
C TYR A 27 33.09 14.45 -31.67
N ALA A 28 33.83 15.00 -30.71
CA ALA A 28 33.45 14.95 -29.30
C ALA A 28 32.11 15.66 -29.04
N ASN A 29 31.88 16.80 -29.69
CA ASN A 29 30.62 17.54 -29.61
C ASN A 29 29.43 16.74 -30.20
N GLU A 30 29.62 16.07 -31.34
CA GLU A 30 28.59 15.18 -31.90
C GLU A 30 28.23 14.05 -30.93
N ARG A 31 29.21 13.48 -30.22
CA ARG A 31 28.96 12.45 -29.19
C ARG A 31 28.20 12.99 -27.99
N LEU A 32 28.55 14.18 -27.52
CA LEU A 32 27.83 14.85 -26.43
C LEU A 32 26.38 15.16 -26.85
N GLN A 33 26.18 15.61 -28.08
CA GLN A 33 24.85 15.90 -28.61
C GLN A 33 23.98 14.64 -28.72
N GLN A 34 24.55 13.52 -29.19
CA GLN A 34 23.85 12.23 -29.23
C GLN A 34 23.42 11.78 -27.82
N HIS A 35 24.32 11.95 -26.85
CA HIS A 35 24.05 11.61 -25.46
C HIS A 35 22.89 12.45 -24.90
N PHE A 36 22.88 13.76 -25.19
CA PHE A 36 21.82 14.69 -24.80
C PHE A 36 20.47 14.34 -25.46
N ASN A 37 20.44 14.17 -26.79
CA ASN A 37 19.23 13.82 -27.53
C ASN A 37 18.62 12.51 -27.02
N ARG A 38 19.47 11.51 -26.74
CA ARG A 38 19.02 10.22 -26.17
C ARG A 38 18.42 10.37 -24.76
N HIS A 39 19.06 11.13 -23.88
CA HIS A 39 18.58 11.25 -22.49
C HIS A 39 17.31 12.08 -22.38
N LEU A 40 17.26 13.21 -23.11
CA LEU A 40 16.13 14.13 -23.00
C LEU A 40 14.89 13.64 -23.75
N PHE A 41 15.07 13.01 -24.90
CA PHE A 41 13.93 12.63 -25.75
C PHE A 41 13.66 11.14 -25.79
N LYS A 42 14.63 10.25 -25.63
CA LYS A 42 14.34 8.80 -25.79
C LYS A 42 13.98 8.14 -24.47
N LEU A 43 14.76 8.40 -23.42
CA LEU A 43 14.52 7.80 -22.10
C LEU A 43 13.27 8.34 -21.43
N GLU A 44 13.00 9.64 -21.53
CA GLU A 44 11.80 10.26 -20.93
C GLU A 44 10.51 9.74 -21.59
N GLN A 45 10.55 9.52 -22.91
CA GLN A 45 9.45 8.93 -23.67
C GLN A 45 9.21 7.45 -23.33
N GLU A 46 10.28 6.67 -23.13
CA GLU A 46 10.20 5.28 -22.67
C GLU A 46 9.58 5.19 -21.26
N GLU A 47 9.88 6.14 -20.39
CA GLU A 47 9.29 6.26 -19.05
C GLU A 47 7.79 6.59 -19.10
N TYR A 48 7.38 7.57 -19.94
CA TYR A 48 5.97 7.90 -20.14
C TYR A 48 5.13 6.72 -20.69
N ILE A 49 5.70 5.92 -21.60
CA ILE A 49 5.07 4.69 -22.11
C ILE A 49 4.93 3.66 -20.98
N GLN A 50 5.97 3.50 -20.16
CA GLN A 50 5.97 2.54 -19.06
C GLN A 50 4.95 2.88 -17.97
N ASP A 51 4.71 4.17 -17.74
CA ASP A 51 3.76 4.68 -16.74
C ASP A 51 2.33 4.84 -17.27
N GLY A 52 2.10 4.56 -18.56
CA GLY A 52 0.76 4.62 -19.18
C GLY A 52 0.18 6.04 -19.23
N ILE A 53 1.05 7.05 -19.28
CA ILE A 53 0.67 8.46 -19.38
C ILE A 53 0.29 8.74 -20.83
N ASP A 54 -0.77 9.52 -21.08
CA ASP A 54 -1.12 9.97 -22.42
C ASP A 54 -0.24 11.18 -22.79
N TRP A 55 0.65 11.01 -23.78
CA TRP A 55 1.64 12.01 -24.17
C TRP A 55 1.82 12.05 -25.69
N ALA A 56 2.20 13.22 -26.21
CA ALA A 56 2.43 13.41 -27.65
C ALA A 56 3.88 13.03 -28.00
N LYS A 57 4.06 12.06 -28.90
CA LYS A 57 5.38 11.65 -29.39
C LYS A 57 6.11 12.85 -30.00
N VAL A 58 7.26 13.21 -29.42
CA VAL A 58 8.10 14.29 -29.94
C VAL A 58 9.08 13.66 -30.93
N GLU A 59 8.91 13.98 -32.20
CA GLU A 59 9.90 13.66 -33.25
C GLU A 59 11.10 14.59 -33.09
N PHE A 60 12.30 14.01 -33.09
CA PHE A 60 13.56 14.75 -33.04
C PHE A 60 14.53 14.18 -34.09
N GLU A 61 15.38 15.02 -34.64
CA GLU A 61 16.42 14.62 -35.59
C GLU A 61 17.64 14.07 -34.84
N ASP A 62 18.01 12.84 -35.15
CA ASP A 62 19.16 12.14 -34.58
C ASP A 62 20.43 12.44 -35.41
N ASN A 63 21.56 12.61 -34.74
CA ASN A 63 22.87 12.83 -35.37
C ASN A 63 23.66 11.53 -35.60
N GLN A 64 23.00 10.37 -35.46
CA GLN A 64 23.60 9.05 -35.66
C GLN A 64 24.27 8.88 -37.03
N ASP A 65 23.72 9.47 -38.10
CA ASP A 65 24.32 9.40 -39.44
C ASP A 65 25.64 10.17 -39.54
N CYS A 66 25.77 11.28 -38.81
CA CYS A 66 27.03 12.01 -38.67
C CYS A 66 28.03 11.19 -37.85
N LEU A 67 27.63 10.60 -36.73
CA LEU A 67 28.53 9.73 -35.93
C LEU A 67 29.00 8.48 -36.69
N ASN A 68 28.11 7.88 -37.48
CA ASN A 68 28.45 6.77 -38.36
C ASN A 68 29.52 7.16 -39.38
N LEU A 69 29.53 8.41 -39.85
CA LEU A 69 30.59 8.92 -40.73
C LEU A 69 31.96 8.89 -40.04
N PHE A 70 32.01 9.24 -38.74
CA PHE A 70 33.26 9.23 -37.96
C PHE A 70 33.73 7.82 -37.60
N GLU A 71 32.83 6.97 -37.11
CA GLU A 71 33.21 5.78 -36.34
C GLU A 71 33.01 4.43 -37.04
N LYS A 72 32.21 4.39 -38.11
CA LYS A 72 31.77 3.12 -38.69
C LYS A 72 32.96 2.34 -39.24
N ARG A 73 33.33 1.23 -38.62
CA ARG A 73 34.38 0.33 -39.15
C ARG A 73 33.82 -0.58 -40.26
N PRO A 74 34.59 -0.86 -41.33
CA PRO A 74 35.96 -0.37 -41.59
C PRO A 74 36.03 0.95 -42.39
N LEU A 75 34.89 1.56 -42.76
CA LEU A 75 34.81 2.67 -43.73
C LEU A 75 34.34 4.00 -43.12
N GLY A 76 34.89 4.38 -41.97
CA GLY A 76 34.61 5.65 -41.28
C GLY A 76 35.84 6.56 -41.35
N LEU A 77 35.65 7.85 -41.07
CA LEU A 77 36.74 8.84 -41.12
C LEU A 77 37.92 8.42 -40.24
N LEU A 78 37.66 7.94 -39.02
CA LEU A 78 38.71 7.51 -38.09
C LEU A 78 39.41 6.23 -38.54
N SER A 79 38.68 5.26 -39.12
CA SER A 79 39.28 4.00 -39.55
C SER A 79 40.08 4.15 -40.84
N LEU A 80 39.60 4.98 -41.77
CA LEU A 80 40.34 5.31 -42.99
C LEU A 80 41.59 6.14 -42.70
N LEU A 81 41.54 7.02 -41.68
CA LEU A 81 42.70 7.78 -41.22
C LEU A 81 43.76 6.87 -40.60
N ASP A 82 43.35 5.92 -39.75
CA ASP A 82 44.23 4.95 -39.10
C ASP A 82 44.91 4.03 -40.14
N GLU A 83 44.14 3.57 -41.14
CA GLU A 83 44.67 2.75 -42.23
C GLU A 83 45.67 3.51 -43.11
N GLU A 84 45.39 4.78 -43.45
CA GLU A 84 46.30 5.58 -44.27
C GLU A 84 47.56 6.01 -43.50
N SER A 85 47.44 6.25 -42.20
CA SER A 85 48.57 6.59 -41.32
C SER A 85 49.54 5.43 -41.11
N THR A 86 49.07 4.20 -41.31
CA THR A 86 49.90 2.98 -41.22
C THR A 86 50.43 2.51 -42.58
N PHE A 87 50.05 3.17 -43.68
CA PHE A 87 50.48 2.84 -45.03
C PHE A 87 51.86 3.47 -45.35
N PRO A 88 52.85 2.70 -45.84
CA PRO A 88 54.23 3.17 -45.97
C PRO A 88 54.44 4.34 -46.94
N ASN A 89 53.49 4.59 -47.85
CA ASN A 89 53.51 5.72 -48.80
C ASN A 89 52.26 6.62 -48.66
N GLY A 90 51.62 6.65 -47.49
CA GLY A 90 50.42 7.44 -47.25
C GLY A 90 50.70 8.95 -47.31
N THR A 91 49.81 9.70 -47.95
CA THR A 91 49.86 11.17 -48.04
C THR A 91 48.47 11.76 -47.80
N ASP A 92 48.38 13.05 -47.44
CA ASP A 92 47.09 13.73 -47.28
C ASP A 92 46.23 13.68 -48.57
N LEU A 93 46.88 13.65 -49.74
CA LEU A 93 46.22 13.52 -51.04
C LEU A 93 45.60 12.12 -51.24
N THR A 94 46.34 11.06 -50.90
CA THR A 94 45.83 9.69 -50.99
C THR A 94 44.72 9.45 -49.97
N PHE A 95 44.85 10.01 -48.76
CA PHE A 95 43.79 10.06 -47.75
C PHE A 95 42.52 10.74 -48.28
N ALA A 96 42.63 11.96 -48.81
CA ALA A 96 41.49 12.73 -49.31
C ALA A 96 40.76 12.02 -50.47
N ASN A 97 41.50 11.35 -51.35
CA ASN A 97 40.91 10.55 -52.44
C ASN A 97 40.17 9.32 -51.89
N LYS A 98 40.74 8.65 -50.89
CA LYS A 98 40.11 7.49 -50.21
C LYS A 98 38.83 7.90 -49.50
N LEU A 99 38.82 9.04 -48.82
CA LEU A 99 37.61 9.60 -48.20
C LEU A 99 36.52 9.86 -49.24
N LYS A 100 36.84 10.51 -50.36
CA LYS A 100 35.88 10.77 -51.44
C LYS A 100 35.31 9.48 -52.03
N GLN A 101 36.16 8.47 -52.26
CA GLN A 101 35.74 7.20 -52.84
C GLN A 101 34.73 6.46 -51.94
N HIS A 102 34.95 6.46 -50.62
CA HIS A 102 34.14 5.67 -49.68
C HIS A 102 32.97 6.44 -49.05
N LEU A 103 33.09 7.76 -48.90
CA LEU A 103 32.14 8.57 -48.12
C LEU A 103 31.25 9.51 -48.94
N ASN A 104 31.51 9.71 -50.25
CA ASN A 104 30.65 10.57 -51.10
C ASN A 104 29.19 10.12 -51.21
N SER A 105 28.88 8.86 -50.86
CA SER A 105 27.50 8.36 -50.80
C SER A 105 26.71 8.80 -49.56
N LYS A 106 27.36 9.45 -48.59
CA LYS A 106 26.77 9.88 -47.32
C LYS A 106 26.29 11.33 -47.39
N SER A 107 25.05 11.59 -46.97
CA SER A 107 24.44 12.93 -46.96
C SER A 107 25.19 13.95 -46.12
N CYS A 108 25.88 13.49 -45.07
CA CYS A 108 26.65 14.29 -44.13
C CYS A 108 28.09 14.59 -44.58
N PHE A 109 28.54 14.10 -45.74
CA PHE A 109 29.89 14.30 -46.26
C PHE A 109 29.88 14.95 -47.64
N LYS A 110 30.74 15.95 -47.86
CA LYS A 110 30.94 16.59 -49.16
C LYS A 110 32.43 16.69 -49.45
N GLY A 111 32.88 16.06 -50.54
CA GLY A 111 34.25 16.23 -51.02
C GLY A 111 34.45 17.58 -51.71
N GLU A 112 35.51 18.32 -51.39
CA GLU A 112 35.85 19.60 -52.02
C GLU A 112 37.06 19.47 -52.97
N ARG A 113 37.38 20.55 -53.71
CA ARG A 113 38.63 20.63 -54.49
C ARG A 113 39.83 20.81 -53.53
N ASP A 114 41.04 20.53 -54.00
CA ASP A 114 42.29 20.79 -53.27
C ASP A 114 42.45 20.09 -51.90
N GLN A 115 42.24 18.77 -51.87
CA GLN A 115 42.46 17.91 -50.68
C GLN A 115 41.58 18.24 -49.46
N ALA A 116 40.55 19.09 -49.63
CA ALA A 116 39.60 19.43 -48.58
C ALA A 116 38.32 18.57 -48.63
N PHE A 117 37.62 18.52 -47.50
CA PHE A 117 36.30 17.92 -47.35
C PHE A 117 35.47 18.69 -46.32
N THR A 118 34.15 18.66 -46.48
CA THR A 118 33.17 19.22 -45.55
C THR A 118 32.41 18.10 -44.85
N VAL A 119 32.22 18.24 -43.54
CA VAL A 119 31.27 17.42 -42.77
C VAL A 119 30.11 18.30 -42.34
N CYS A 120 28.89 17.88 -42.64
CA CYS A 120 27.68 18.56 -42.18
C CYS A 120 27.41 18.15 -40.74
N HIS A 121 27.94 18.94 -39.81
CA HIS A 121 27.73 18.77 -38.37
C HIS A 121 26.32 19.20 -37.96
N TYR A 122 25.83 18.65 -36.86
CA TYR A 122 24.55 19.02 -36.26
C TYR A 122 24.48 20.53 -35.93
N ALA A 123 25.63 21.16 -35.66
CA ALA A 123 25.75 22.60 -35.41
C ALA A 123 25.66 23.50 -36.66
N GLY A 124 25.37 22.98 -37.86
CA GLY A 124 25.15 23.79 -39.07
C GLY A 124 23.76 24.43 -39.16
N GLU A 125 22.82 24.02 -38.29
CA GLU A 125 21.38 24.32 -38.37
C GLU A 125 20.87 25.02 -37.08
N ILE A 126 21.70 25.90 -36.52
CA ILE A 126 21.53 26.47 -35.17
C ILE A 126 20.18 27.20 -34.99
N GLY A 127 19.59 27.77 -36.04
CA GLY A 127 18.27 28.40 -35.96
C GLY A 127 17.13 27.42 -35.65
N VAL A 128 17.15 26.24 -36.26
CA VAL A 128 16.14 25.18 -36.04
C VAL A 128 16.36 24.52 -34.68
N LEU A 129 17.62 24.41 -34.26
CA LEU A 129 18.03 23.89 -32.97
C LEU A 129 17.65 24.81 -31.80
N GLU A 130 17.76 26.13 -31.98
CA GLU A 130 17.33 27.10 -30.98
C GLU A 130 15.80 27.11 -30.83
N ASP A 131 15.06 26.98 -31.94
CA ASP A 131 13.61 26.80 -31.91
C ASP A 131 13.19 25.49 -31.23
N THR A 132 13.92 24.40 -31.49
CA THR A 132 13.68 23.09 -30.86
C THR A 132 14.02 23.15 -29.36
N ARG A 133 15.10 23.83 -28.97
CA ARG A 133 15.45 24.09 -27.56
C ARG A 133 14.36 24.89 -26.87
N ASN A 134 13.87 25.96 -27.48
CA ASN A 134 12.82 26.82 -26.91
C ASN A 134 11.50 26.05 -26.74
N ARG A 135 11.10 25.24 -27.73
CA ARG A 135 9.93 24.35 -27.63
C ARG A 135 10.08 23.31 -26.52
N THR A 136 11.27 22.71 -26.40
CA THR A 136 11.57 21.72 -25.37
C THR A 136 11.55 22.34 -23.98
N LEU A 137 12.17 23.52 -23.79
CA LEU A 137 12.12 24.28 -22.54
C LEU A 137 10.69 24.68 -22.17
N HIS A 138 9.88 25.13 -23.13
CA HIS A 138 8.47 25.41 -22.89
C HIS A 138 7.66 24.15 -22.52
N GLY A 139 7.96 23.01 -23.14
CA GLY A 139 7.41 21.71 -22.77
C GLY A 139 7.74 21.34 -21.33
N ILE A 140 9.02 21.43 -20.95
CA ILE A 140 9.50 21.16 -19.58
C ILE A 140 8.82 22.09 -18.57
N LEU A 141 8.77 23.40 -18.83
CA LEU A 141 8.10 24.36 -17.95
C LEU A 141 6.61 24.07 -17.78
N ARG A 142 5.94 23.61 -18.85
CA ARG A 142 4.53 23.22 -18.80
C ARG A 142 4.32 21.96 -17.96
N VAL A 143 5.17 20.94 -18.13
CA VAL A 143 5.16 19.73 -17.30
C VAL A 143 5.43 20.05 -15.84
N GLN A 144 6.44 20.88 -15.55
CA GLN A 144 6.75 21.35 -14.19
C GLN A 144 5.58 22.12 -13.56
N SER A 145 4.90 22.98 -14.33
CA SER A 145 3.72 23.70 -13.87
C SER A 145 2.56 22.74 -13.56
N CYS A 146 2.30 21.77 -14.43
CA CYS A 146 1.31 20.73 -14.22
C CYS A 146 1.61 19.89 -12.97
N PHE A 147 2.87 19.50 -12.77
CA PHE A 147 3.31 18.72 -11.61
C PHE A 147 3.17 19.52 -10.31
N ARG A 148 3.64 20.77 -10.27
CA ARG A 148 3.46 21.66 -9.11
C ARG A 148 1.98 21.85 -8.78
N GLY A 149 1.13 22.03 -9.81
CA GLY A 149 -0.32 22.10 -9.64
C GLY A 149 -0.93 20.80 -9.10
N TYR A 150 -0.49 19.65 -9.59
CA TYR A 150 -0.89 18.34 -9.07
C TYR A 150 -0.51 18.18 -7.61
N GLN A 151 0.75 18.47 -7.25
CA GLN A 151 1.25 18.37 -5.88
C GLN A 151 0.46 19.27 -4.93
N ALA A 152 0.17 20.52 -5.33
CA ALA A 152 -0.65 21.44 -4.54
C ALA A 152 -2.08 20.89 -4.31
N ARG A 153 -2.73 20.38 -5.36
CA ARG A 153 -4.08 19.78 -5.25
C ARG A 153 -4.08 18.52 -4.39
N HIS A 154 -3.05 17.69 -4.51
CA HIS A 154 -2.90 16.49 -3.69
C HIS A 154 -2.74 16.84 -2.20
N SER A 155 -1.88 17.81 -1.88
CA SER A 155 -1.71 18.31 -0.52
C SER A 155 -3.01 18.88 0.05
N LEU A 156 -3.77 19.64 -0.75
CA LEU A 156 -5.07 20.18 -0.35
C LEU A 156 -6.10 19.07 -0.09
N LYS A 157 -6.16 18.04 -0.95
CA LYS A 157 -7.03 16.87 -0.72
C LYS A 157 -6.68 16.13 0.58
N LYS A 158 -5.39 15.94 0.87
CA LYS A 158 -4.93 15.33 2.12
C LYS A 158 -5.37 16.15 3.34
N LEU A 159 -5.22 17.48 3.26
CA LEU A 159 -5.67 18.39 4.32
C LEU A 159 -7.19 18.33 4.51
N GLN A 160 -7.96 18.38 3.41
CA GLN A 160 -9.43 18.26 3.45
C GLN A 160 -9.90 16.92 4.02
N GLY A 161 -9.20 15.82 3.72
CA GLY A 161 -9.43 14.52 4.34
C GLY A 161 -9.24 14.56 5.86
N GLY A 162 -8.15 15.17 6.32
CA GLY A 162 -7.90 15.39 7.76
C GLY A 162 -8.97 16.25 8.44
N ILE A 163 -9.37 17.36 7.81
CA ILE A 163 -10.44 18.24 8.32
C ILE A 163 -11.76 17.48 8.43
N SER A 164 -12.13 16.70 7.42
CA SER A 164 -13.38 15.92 7.42
C SER A 164 -13.41 14.89 8.55
N THR A 165 -12.28 14.22 8.80
CA THR A 165 -12.12 13.28 9.92
C THR A 165 -12.23 13.97 11.28
N LEU A 166 -11.60 15.14 11.43
CA LEU A 166 -11.70 15.89 12.68
C LEU A 166 -13.14 16.38 12.92
N GLN A 167 -13.80 16.88 11.88
CA GLN A 167 -15.19 17.32 11.96
C GLN A 167 -16.14 16.18 12.33
N SER A 168 -15.94 14.97 11.80
CA SER A 168 -16.76 13.81 12.17
C SER A 168 -16.57 13.43 13.63
N PHE A 169 -15.33 13.48 14.14
CA PHE A 169 -15.04 13.22 15.55
C PHE A 169 -15.73 14.23 16.47
N ILE A 170 -15.61 15.54 16.17
CA ILE A 170 -16.22 16.61 16.97
C ILE A 170 -17.76 16.47 17.00
N ARG A 171 -18.39 16.22 15.84
CA ARG A 171 -19.84 16.00 15.76
C ARG A 171 -20.26 14.77 16.55
N GLY A 172 -19.50 13.69 16.45
CA GLY A 172 -19.74 12.45 17.20
C GLY A 172 -19.60 12.66 18.71
N GLU A 173 -18.59 13.39 19.16
CA GLU A 173 -18.36 13.69 20.58
C GLU A 173 -19.47 14.57 21.17
N LYS A 174 -19.89 15.62 20.44
CA LYS A 174 -21.03 16.46 20.85
C LYS A 174 -22.30 15.62 21.07
N THR A 175 -22.59 14.72 20.14
CA THR A 175 -23.76 13.84 20.21
C THR A 175 -23.67 12.87 21.40
N ARG A 176 -22.51 12.23 21.60
CA ARG A 176 -22.29 11.32 22.74
C ARG A 176 -22.45 12.02 24.09
N LYS A 177 -21.89 13.24 24.25
CA LYS A 177 -22.05 14.03 25.48
C LYS A 177 -23.52 14.39 25.74
N ALA A 178 -24.24 14.85 24.72
CA ALA A 178 -25.65 15.17 24.85
C ALA A 178 -26.49 13.94 25.23
N TYR A 179 -26.24 12.80 24.58
CA TYR A 179 -26.92 11.54 24.89
C TYR A 179 -26.62 11.04 26.30
N ALA A 180 -25.37 11.11 26.76
CA ALA A 180 -25.00 10.72 28.12
C ALA A 180 -25.75 11.54 29.19
N ALA A 181 -25.81 12.87 29.01
CA ALA A 181 -26.56 13.76 29.90
C ALA A 181 -28.06 13.45 29.89
N LEU A 182 -28.63 13.19 28.72
CA LEU A 182 -30.04 12.81 28.57
C LEU A 182 -30.33 11.47 29.28
N LEU A 183 -29.50 10.46 29.08
CA LEU A 183 -29.62 9.15 29.72
C LEU A 183 -29.54 9.25 31.24
N GLN A 184 -28.60 10.05 31.76
CA GLN A 184 -28.49 10.32 33.19
C GLN A 184 -29.77 10.95 33.75
N ARG A 185 -30.32 11.96 33.06
CA ARG A 185 -31.59 12.61 33.46
C ARG A 185 -32.77 11.64 33.45
N HIS A 186 -32.90 10.82 32.42
CA HIS A 186 -33.97 9.81 32.37
C HIS A 186 -33.84 8.77 33.48
N ARG A 187 -32.64 8.25 33.74
CA ARG A 187 -32.41 7.31 34.84
C ARG A 187 -32.80 7.93 36.19
N ALA A 188 -32.38 9.17 36.45
CA ALA A 188 -32.76 9.89 37.66
C ALA A 188 -34.28 10.08 37.77
N ALA A 189 -34.94 10.50 36.68
CA ALA A 189 -36.38 10.69 36.64
C ALA A 189 -37.14 9.39 36.94
N VAL A 190 -36.74 8.26 36.35
CA VAL A 190 -37.36 6.95 36.59
C VAL A 190 -37.21 6.52 38.05
N ILE A 191 -36.03 6.71 38.65
CA ILE A 191 -35.80 6.38 40.07
C ILE A 191 -36.69 7.23 40.98
N ILE A 192 -36.74 8.54 40.75
CA ILE A 192 -37.57 9.47 41.55
C ILE A 192 -39.05 9.10 41.41
N GLN A 193 -39.54 8.93 40.18
CA GLN A 193 -40.92 8.55 39.91
C GLN A 193 -41.29 7.22 40.57
N LYS A 194 -40.40 6.22 40.50
CA LYS A 194 -40.59 4.91 41.16
C LYS A 194 -40.75 5.08 42.67
N GLN A 195 -39.87 5.87 43.31
CA GLN A 195 -39.92 6.06 44.75
C GLN A 195 -41.17 6.83 45.19
N ILE A 196 -41.54 7.91 44.48
CA ILE A 196 -42.75 8.69 44.79
C ILE A 196 -43.99 7.81 44.71
N LYS A 197 -44.13 7.01 43.63
CA LYS A 197 -45.26 6.07 43.49
C LYS A 197 -45.30 5.05 44.62
N ALA A 198 -44.14 4.49 45.00
CA ALA A 198 -44.06 3.53 46.09
C ALA A 198 -44.46 4.15 47.45
N VAL A 199 -44.04 5.38 47.73
CA VAL A 199 -44.40 6.08 48.97
C VAL A 199 -45.90 6.37 49.04
N PHE A 200 -46.50 6.83 47.94
CA PHE A 200 -47.93 7.10 47.89
C PHE A 200 -48.76 5.84 48.20
N GLU A 201 -48.46 4.72 47.55
CA GLU A 201 -49.18 3.45 47.78
C GLU A 201 -48.95 2.89 49.19
N ARG A 202 -47.73 3.02 49.74
CA ARG A 202 -47.45 2.64 51.13
C ARG A 202 -48.24 3.47 52.12
N ASN A 203 -48.30 4.78 51.93
CA ASN A 203 -49.04 5.68 52.82
C ASN A 203 -50.54 5.36 52.78
N LYS A 204 -51.11 5.17 51.59
CA LYS A 204 -52.51 4.76 51.43
C LYS A 204 -52.80 3.45 52.16
N THR A 205 -51.96 2.44 51.97
CA THR A 205 -52.11 1.13 52.64
C THR A 205 -51.97 1.27 54.16
N ARG A 206 -51.04 2.09 54.63
CA ARG A 206 -50.83 2.36 56.05
C ARG A 206 -52.05 3.04 56.67
N THR A 207 -52.61 4.08 56.03
CA THR A 207 -53.83 4.76 56.52
C THR A 207 -55.02 3.81 56.60
N ILE A 208 -55.24 2.97 55.58
CA ILE A 208 -56.30 1.94 55.59
C ILE A 208 -56.07 0.96 56.74
N ARG A 209 -54.83 0.49 56.92
CA ARG A 209 -54.48 -0.46 58.00
C ARG A 209 -54.68 0.15 59.38
N GLU A 210 -54.23 1.38 59.61
CA GLU A 210 -54.41 2.10 60.87
C GLU A 210 -55.91 2.26 61.21
N ALA A 211 -56.73 2.72 60.25
CA ALA A 211 -58.17 2.81 60.42
C ALA A 211 -58.81 1.45 60.72
N THR A 212 -58.39 0.40 60.02
CA THR A 212 -58.88 -0.96 60.24
C THR A 212 -58.55 -1.46 61.66
N ILE A 213 -57.32 -1.22 62.15
CA ILE A 213 -56.91 -1.62 63.50
C ILE A 213 -57.78 -0.92 64.56
N VAL A 214 -58.08 0.37 64.38
CA VAL A 214 -58.95 1.14 65.28
C VAL A 214 -60.38 0.60 65.27
N ILE A 215 -60.95 0.35 64.09
CA ILE A 215 -62.31 -0.23 64.00
C ILE A 215 -62.36 -1.60 64.67
N GLN A 216 -61.39 -2.46 64.39
CA GLN A 216 -61.33 -3.79 65.00
C GLN A 216 -61.15 -3.73 66.53
N SER A 217 -60.39 -2.77 67.06
CA SER A 217 -60.22 -2.64 68.52
C SER A 217 -61.52 -2.20 69.20
N VAL A 218 -62.28 -1.28 68.57
CA VAL A 218 -63.61 -0.87 69.04
C VAL A 218 -64.58 -2.05 69.03
N ILE A 219 -64.62 -2.82 67.94
CA ILE A 219 -65.49 -4.02 67.83
C ILE A 219 -65.13 -5.04 68.91
N ARG A 220 -63.85 -5.37 69.08
CA ARG A 220 -63.39 -6.30 70.14
C ARG A 220 -63.82 -5.80 71.53
N GLY A 221 -63.63 -4.52 71.82
CA GLY A 221 -64.06 -3.92 73.08
C GLY A 221 -65.58 -3.94 73.29
N TRP A 222 -66.36 -3.69 72.23
CA TRP A 222 -67.82 -3.77 72.26
C TRP A 222 -68.31 -5.21 72.49
N LEU A 223 -67.72 -6.20 71.80
CA LEU A 223 -68.04 -7.62 71.99
C LEU A 223 -67.83 -8.05 73.44
N VAL A 224 -66.70 -7.68 74.05
CA VAL A 224 -66.44 -8.00 75.47
C VAL A 224 -67.48 -7.36 76.38
N ARG A 225 -67.79 -6.06 76.21
CA ARG A 225 -68.82 -5.37 77.02
C ARG A 225 -70.21 -5.97 76.85
N ARG A 226 -70.56 -6.43 75.65
CA ARG A 226 -71.83 -7.14 75.39
C ARG A 226 -71.86 -8.50 76.09
N CYS A 227 -70.81 -9.29 75.99
CA CYS A 227 -70.71 -10.58 76.68
C CYS A 227 -70.61 -10.46 78.21
N SER A 228 -70.05 -9.36 78.72
CA SER A 228 -70.01 -9.05 80.16
C SER A 228 -71.31 -8.42 80.68
N GLY A 229 -72.13 -7.84 79.79
CA GLY A 229 -73.44 -7.26 80.12
C GLY A 229 -74.59 -8.27 80.10
N ASP A 230 -74.37 -9.50 79.64
CA ASP A 230 -75.39 -10.55 79.50
C ASP A 230 -75.35 -11.56 80.66
N ILE A 231 -75.25 -11.05 81.89
CA ILE A 231 -75.60 -11.78 83.12
C ILE A 231 -76.91 -11.17 83.61
N GLY A 232 -78.01 -11.44 82.91
CA GLY A 232 -79.33 -11.03 83.37
C GLY A 232 -80.43 -11.08 82.33
N PHE A 233 -81.23 -12.15 82.41
CA PHE A 233 -82.63 -12.25 81.97
C PHE A 233 -82.96 -12.63 80.51
N SER A 234 -83.26 -13.94 80.38
CA SER A 234 -84.57 -14.48 79.99
C SER A 234 -84.82 -14.91 78.53
N LYS A 235 -85.13 -16.22 78.44
CA LYS A 235 -85.82 -16.95 77.37
C LYS A 235 -86.92 -16.14 76.66
N TYR A 236 -87.01 -16.24 75.33
CA TYR A 236 -88.12 -16.84 74.56
C TYR A 236 -87.93 -16.58 73.05
N GLY A 237 -88.34 -17.53 72.20
CA GLY A 237 -88.86 -17.23 70.86
C GLY A 237 -87.88 -17.33 69.69
N ASP A 238 -87.91 -18.50 69.05
CA ASP A 238 -87.65 -18.72 67.63
C ASP A 238 -88.19 -17.59 66.73
N MET A 239 -87.35 -17.08 65.81
CA MET A 239 -87.66 -16.78 64.40
C MET A 239 -86.54 -15.96 63.71
N LYS A 240 -86.00 -16.58 62.66
CA LYS A 240 -85.36 -15.98 61.47
C LYS A 240 -84.02 -15.26 61.63
N THR A 241 -82.99 -16.04 61.35
CA THR A 241 -81.81 -15.72 60.52
C THR A 241 -82.04 -14.49 59.63
N LYS A 242 -81.43 -13.36 59.98
CA LYS A 242 -81.15 -12.26 59.05
C LYS A 242 -79.67 -11.98 59.09
N GLU A 243 -79.13 -12.01 57.89
CA GLU A 243 -77.73 -12.10 57.51
C GLU A 243 -76.90 -10.91 58.02
N SER A 244 -75.67 -11.25 58.35
CA SER A 244 -74.54 -10.37 58.56
C SER A 244 -74.46 -9.29 57.48
N GLU A 245 -74.36 -8.03 57.90
CA GLU A 245 -74.07 -6.89 57.03
C GLU A 245 -72.60 -6.98 56.57
N GLU A 246 -72.33 -7.86 55.62
CA GLU A 246 -71.12 -7.85 54.80
C GLU A 246 -71.19 -6.63 53.87
N VAL A 247 -70.11 -5.85 53.83
CA VAL A 247 -69.94 -4.78 52.85
C VAL A 247 -69.96 -5.39 51.45
N LEU A 248 -71.12 -5.33 50.79
CA LEU A 248 -71.36 -5.87 49.47
C LEU A 248 -70.60 -5.02 48.43
N VAL A 249 -69.36 -5.39 48.15
CA VAL A 249 -68.64 -4.92 46.97
C VAL A 249 -69.44 -5.40 45.76
N LYS A 250 -70.11 -4.48 45.03
CA LYS A 250 -70.92 -4.84 43.86
C LYS A 250 -70.08 -5.71 42.93
N SER A 251 -70.58 -6.90 42.62
CA SER A 251 -69.95 -7.91 41.74
C SER A 251 -69.43 -7.32 40.43
N SER A 252 -70.09 -6.28 39.90
CA SER A 252 -69.67 -5.54 38.70
C SER A 252 -68.28 -4.89 38.81
N PHE A 253 -67.89 -4.38 39.97
CA PHE A 253 -66.56 -3.74 40.16
C PHE A 253 -65.45 -4.78 40.31
N LEU A 254 -65.73 -5.90 40.98
CA LEU A 254 -64.79 -7.01 41.08
C LEU A 254 -64.55 -7.61 39.68
N ALA A 255 -65.61 -7.82 38.91
CA ALA A 255 -65.50 -8.32 37.54
C ALA A 255 -64.72 -7.38 36.61
N GLU A 256 -64.87 -6.06 36.76
CA GLU A 256 -64.10 -5.05 36.00
C GLU A 256 -62.62 -5.02 36.41
N LEU A 257 -62.33 -5.08 37.72
CA LEU A 257 -60.96 -5.14 38.22
C LEU A 257 -60.24 -6.40 37.72
N GLN A 258 -60.92 -7.55 37.79
CA GLN A 258 -60.40 -8.84 37.34
C GLN A 258 -60.12 -8.84 35.83
N ARG A 259 -60.97 -8.18 35.03
CA ARG A 259 -60.73 -7.98 33.58
C ARG A 259 -59.49 -7.14 33.30
N ARG A 260 -59.27 -6.07 34.07
CA ARG A 260 -58.07 -5.20 33.93
C ARG A 260 -56.80 -5.90 34.34
N VAL A 261 -56.85 -6.70 35.41
CA VAL A 261 -55.73 -7.53 35.86
C VAL A 261 -55.36 -8.53 34.76
N LEU A 262 -56.33 -9.28 34.23
CA LEU A 262 -56.07 -10.24 33.14
C LEU A 262 -55.50 -9.57 31.88
N LYS A 263 -55.96 -8.36 31.54
CA LYS A 263 -55.42 -7.61 30.40
C LYS A 263 -53.99 -7.14 30.63
N ALA A 264 -53.67 -6.70 31.86
CA ALA A 264 -52.32 -6.30 32.24
C ALA A 264 -51.36 -7.51 32.28
N GLU A 265 -51.83 -8.65 32.79
CA GLU A 265 -51.07 -9.91 32.81
C GLU A 265 -50.78 -10.42 31.39
N ALA A 266 -51.76 -10.34 30.48
CA ALA A 266 -51.56 -10.71 29.08
C ALA A 266 -50.53 -9.80 28.39
N ALA A 267 -50.60 -8.49 28.60
CA ALA A 267 -49.63 -7.54 28.06
C ALA A 267 -48.23 -7.72 28.65
N LEU A 268 -48.13 -8.13 29.92
CA LEU A 268 -46.85 -8.45 30.55
C LEU A 268 -46.21 -9.68 29.89
N ARG A 269 -47.00 -10.75 29.66
CA ARG A 269 -46.50 -11.96 28.99
C ARG A 269 -45.98 -11.68 27.58
N GLU A 270 -46.69 -10.89 26.79
CA GLU A 270 -46.24 -10.49 25.45
C GLU A 270 -44.90 -9.73 25.51
N LYS A 271 -44.71 -8.88 26.53
CA LYS A 271 -43.45 -8.17 26.75
C LYS A 271 -42.32 -9.09 27.20
N ASP A 272 -42.62 -10.11 28.00
CA ASP A 272 -41.63 -11.11 28.41
C ASP A 272 -41.19 -11.95 27.19
N GLU A 273 -42.11 -12.35 26.31
CA GLU A 273 -41.81 -13.05 25.05
C GLU A 273 -40.96 -12.19 24.09
N GLU A 274 -41.30 -10.91 23.91
CA GLU A 274 -40.48 -9.97 23.13
C GLU A 274 -39.06 -9.84 23.70
N ASN A 275 -38.94 -9.81 25.02
CA ASN A 275 -37.66 -9.69 25.71
C ASN A 275 -36.80 -10.95 25.53
N ASP A 276 -37.41 -12.15 25.59
CA ASP A 276 -36.74 -13.41 25.31
C ASP A 276 -36.20 -13.48 23.87
N ILE A 277 -36.99 -13.04 22.89
CA ILE A 277 -36.57 -12.97 21.49
C ILE A 277 -35.39 -12.00 21.32
N LEU A 278 -35.45 -10.82 21.96
CA LEU A 278 -34.36 -9.85 21.91
C LEU A 278 -33.08 -10.39 22.58
N ASN A 279 -33.20 -11.09 23.70
CA ASN A 279 -32.08 -11.72 24.38
C ASN A 279 -31.43 -12.81 23.51
N GLN A 280 -32.22 -13.65 22.84
CA GLN A 280 -31.69 -14.62 21.88
C GLN A 280 -30.93 -13.93 20.74
N ARG A 281 -31.46 -12.81 20.23
CA ARG A 281 -30.81 -12.05 19.15
C ARG A 281 -29.49 -11.42 19.60
N ILE A 282 -29.41 -10.94 20.84
CA ILE A 282 -28.18 -10.45 21.45
C ILE A 282 -27.16 -11.58 21.57
N GLN A 283 -27.55 -12.75 22.10
CA GLN A 283 -26.67 -13.92 22.17
C GLN A 283 -26.12 -14.34 20.80
N GLN A 284 -26.96 -14.31 19.75
CA GLN A 284 -26.49 -14.59 18.39
C GLN A 284 -25.43 -13.58 17.92
N TYR A 285 -25.62 -12.30 18.21
CA TYR A 285 -24.62 -11.28 17.88
C TYR A 285 -23.33 -11.46 18.68
N GLU A 286 -23.41 -11.79 19.96
CA GLU A 286 -22.24 -12.08 20.81
C GLU A 286 -21.47 -13.30 20.32
N SER A 287 -22.16 -14.39 19.96
CA SER A 287 -21.54 -15.59 19.39
C SER A 287 -20.81 -15.25 18.10
N ARG A 288 -21.49 -14.56 17.17
CA ARG A 288 -20.89 -14.16 15.89
C ARG A 288 -19.72 -13.18 16.06
N TRP A 289 -19.80 -12.30 17.04
CA TRP A 289 -18.70 -11.40 17.40
C TRP A 289 -17.49 -12.17 17.89
N SER A 290 -17.68 -13.17 18.77
CA SER A 290 -16.58 -13.98 19.29
C SER A 290 -15.89 -14.81 18.20
N GLU A 291 -16.64 -15.33 17.22
CA GLU A 291 -16.07 -15.98 16.02
C GLU A 291 -15.20 -15.02 15.20
N TYR A 292 -15.66 -13.79 14.96
CA TYR A 292 -14.86 -12.80 14.24
C TYR A 292 -13.60 -12.41 15.02
N GLU A 293 -13.69 -12.27 16.34
CA GLU A 293 -12.56 -11.96 17.19
C GLU A 293 -11.49 -13.08 17.14
N LEU A 294 -11.91 -14.35 17.22
CA LEU A 294 -11.04 -15.51 17.05
C LEU A 294 -10.37 -15.52 15.67
N LYS A 295 -11.12 -15.27 14.60
CA LYS A 295 -10.58 -15.21 13.24
C LYS A 295 -9.56 -14.09 13.09
N MET A 296 -9.82 -12.92 13.67
CA MET A 296 -8.90 -11.78 13.65
C MET A 296 -7.60 -12.08 14.42
N LYS A 297 -7.70 -12.68 15.62
CA LYS A 297 -6.51 -13.09 16.40
C LYS A 297 -5.67 -14.11 15.64
N SER A 298 -6.29 -15.11 15.01
CA SER A 298 -5.58 -16.09 14.17
C SER A 298 -4.86 -15.42 12.98
N MET A 299 -5.54 -14.49 12.29
CA MET A 299 -4.96 -13.75 11.18
C MET A 299 -3.77 -12.88 11.63
N GLU A 300 -3.89 -12.23 12.79
CA GLU A 300 -2.83 -11.43 13.39
C GLU A 300 -1.60 -12.28 13.74
N GLU A 301 -1.79 -13.49 14.30
CA GLU A 301 -0.70 -14.41 14.57
C GLU A 301 0.05 -14.84 13.31
N VAL A 302 -0.68 -15.13 12.22
CA VAL A 302 -0.06 -15.46 10.92
C VAL A 302 0.73 -14.26 10.41
N TRP A 303 0.17 -13.05 10.48
CA TRP A 303 0.85 -11.83 10.04
C TRP A 303 2.10 -11.53 10.87
N GLN A 304 2.02 -11.70 12.20
CA GLN A 304 3.15 -11.59 13.12
C GLN A 304 4.27 -12.59 12.78
N LYS A 305 3.92 -13.86 12.51
CA LYS A 305 4.89 -14.89 12.11
C LYS A 305 5.56 -14.53 10.78
N GLN A 306 4.81 -14.03 9.80
CA GLN A 306 5.37 -13.57 8.53
C GLN A 306 6.31 -12.37 8.72
N MET A 307 5.93 -11.40 9.54
CA MET A 307 6.77 -10.23 9.84
C MET A 307 8.08 -10.63 10.52
N ARG A 308 8.04 -11.52 11.51
CA ARG A 308 9.24 -12.04 12.19
C ARG A 308 10.15 -12.83 11.25
N SER A 309 9.57 -13.63 10.35
CA SER A 309 10.33 -14.36 9.33
C SER A 309 11.03 -13.40 8.35
N LEU A 310 10.33 -12.37 7.88
CA LEU A 310 10.91 -11.33 7.03
C LEU A 310 12.05 -10.59 7.74
N GLN A 311 11.84 -10.16 8.98
CA GLN A 311 12.88 -9.51 9.80
C GLN A 311 14.11 -10.40 10.01
N SER A 312 13.90 -11.70 10.26
CA SER A 312 14.98 -12.68 10.38
C SER A 312 15.77 -12.80 9.07
N SER A 313 15.09 -12.96 7.93
CA SER A 313 15.73 -13.04 6.61
C SER A 313 16.53 -11.77 6.27
N LEU A 314 15.98 -10.59 6.61
CA LEU A 314 16.64 -9.30 6.41
C LEU A 314 17.87 -9.15 7.31
N SER A 315 17.80 -9.64 8.55
CA SER A 315 18.96 -9.65 9.47
C SER A 315 20.09 -10.57 8.98
N ILE A 316 19.75 -11.72 8.39
CA ILE A 316 20.71 -12.65 7.80
C ILE A 316 21.35 -11.99 6.57
N ALA A 317 20.56 -11.41 5.67
CA ALA A 317 21.08 -10.70 4.50
C ALA A 317 22.01 -9.54 4.89
N LYS A 318 21.67 -8.79 5.95
CA LYS A 318 22.54 -7.73 6.50
C LYS A 318 23.85 -8.27 7.06
N LYS A 319 23.82 -9.38 7.82
CA LYS A 319 25.04 -10.03 8.33
C LYS A 319 25.90 -10.57 7.19
N SER A 320 25.29 -11.10 6.13
CA SER A 320 26.01 -11.54 4.94
C SER A 320 26.69 -10.37 4.20
N LEU A 321 26.05 -9.21 4.10
CA LEU A 321 26.69 -8.00 3.55
C LEU A 321 27.86 -7.52 4.42
N ALA A 322 27.71 -7.56 5.74
CA ALA A 322 28.77 -7.11 6.67
C ALA A 322 30.00 -8.03 6.69
N ILE A 323 29.83 -9.33 6.40
CA ILE A 323 30.95 -10.27 6.24
C ILE A 323 31.72 -9.98 4.95
N ASP A 324 31.02 -9.64 3.87
CA ASP A 324 31.61 -9.27 2.57
C ASP A 324 32.41 -7.95 2.65
N ASP A 325 31.95 -6.99 3.46
CA ASP A 325 32.70 -5.75 3.75
C ASP A 325 33.90 -5.97 4.71
N SER A 326 33.86 -7.00 5.57
CA SER A 326 34.97 -7.36 6.46
C SER A 326 36.09 -8.10 5.73
N GLU A 327 35.77 -8.98 4.77
CA GLU A 327 36.77 -9.68 3.96
C GLU A 327 37.47 -8.73 2.97
N ARG A 328 36.83 -7.63 2.57
CA ARG A 328 37.40 -6.64 1.64
C ARG A 328 38.32 -5.61 2.29
N ASN A 329 38.27 -5.45 3.61
CA ASN A 329 39.13 -4.51 4.37
C ASN A 329 40.36 -5.18 5.00
N SER A 330 40.56 -6.49 4.80
CA SER A 330 41.66 -7.24 5.41
C SER A 330 42.97 -7.22 4.60
N ASP A 331 43.00 -6.59 3.42
CA ASP A 331 44.11 -6.70 2.45
C ASP A 331 44.89 -5.38 2.21
N ALA A 332 44.95 -4.49 3.21
CA ALA A 332 45.83 -3.31 3.17
C ALA A 332 46.50 -2.98 4.52
N SER A 333 47.61 -3.68 4.80
CA SER A 333 48.90 -3.19 5.34
C SER A 333 49.00 -2.25 6.58
N VAL A 334 49.57 -2.82 7.66
CA VAL A 334 50.74 -2.36 8.48
C VAL A 334 50.57 -1.33 9.63
N ASN A 335 50.72 -1.87 10.86
CA ASN A 335 51.33 -1.40 12.13
C ASN A 335 51.06 0.02 12.69
N ALA A 336 50.48 0.10 13.90
CA ALA A 336 51.21 0.37 15.15
C ALA A 336 50.28 0.45 16.39
N SER A 337 50.70 -0.26 17.45
CA SER A 337 50.52 0.02 18.88
C SER A 337 49.20 -0.29 19.61
N ASP A 338 49.27 -1.39 20.38
CA ASP A 338 48.92 -1.56 21.81
C ASP A 338 47.67 -0.88 22.39
N GLU A 339 46.72 -1.70 22.86
CA GLU A 339 46.42 -1.90 24.29
C GLU A 339 45.34 -3.00 24.46
N ARG A 340 45.75 -4.11 25.10
CA ARG A 340 45.05 -4.95 26.08
C ARG A 340 43.54 -4.71 26.32
N ASP A 341 42.70 -5.76 26.23
CA ASP A 341 42.33 -6.61 27.39
C ASP A 341 41.17 -7.63 27.17
N PHE A 342 41.40 -8.86 27.69
CA PHE A 342 40.53 -9.98 28.15
C PHE A 342 39.35 -10.54 27.30
N ASN A 343 39.43 -11.79 26.79
CA ASN A 343 39.05 -13.12 27.40
C ASN A 343 37.52 -13.44 27.31
N TRP A 344 36.99 -14.61 26.92
CA TRP A 344 37.40 -16.01 27.06
C TRP A 344 36.89 -16.92 25.92
N ASP A 345 37.64 -18.00 25.78
CA ASP A 345 37.51 -19.28 25.09
C ASP A 345 36.12 -19.98 25.15
N VAL A 346 35.83 -20.81 24.13
CA VAL A 346 35.38 -22.21 24.21
C VAL A 346 35.22 -22.75 22.78
N GLY A 347 36.10 -23.67 22.42
CA GLY A 347 36.14 -24.33 21.12
C GLY A 347 35.03 -25.35 20.86
N SER A 348 34.79 -25.58 19.57
CA SER A 348 34.36 -26.89 19.06
C SER A 348 34.87 -27.06 17.63
N ASN A 349 35.87 -27.92 17.48
CA ASN A 349 36.40 -28.38 16.20
C ASN A 349 35.36 -29.26 15.50
N HIS A 350 34.82 -28.82 14.37
CA HIS A 350 34.28 -29.71 13.34
C HIS A 350 34.86 -29.34 11.97
N ARG A 351 35.38 -30.39 11.31
CA ARG A 351 36.13 -30.40 10.06
C ARG A 351 35.54 -29.55 8.93
N ARG A 352 36.47 -28.95 8.16
CA ARG A 352 36.30 -28.50 6.76
C ARG A 352 35.40 -29.42 5.95
N GLN A 353 34.44 -28.82 5.24
CA GLN A 353 33.99 -29.31 3.95
C GLN A 353 33.81 -28.11 3.00
N GLU A 354 34.72 -27.98 2.04
CA GLU A 354 34.70 -26.99 0.97
C GLU A 354 33.49 -27.25 0.06
N SER A 355 32.63 -26.25 -0.13
CA SER A 355 31.59 -26.25 -1.19
C SER A 355 31.22 -24.81 -1.60
N ASN A 356 32.21 -24.05 -2.06
CA ASN A 356 31.98 -22.76 -2.71
C ASN A 356 31.81 -22.96 -4.22
N GLY A 357 30.55 -22.87 -4.68
CA GLY A 357 30.19 -22.84 -6.10
C GLY A 357 28.70 -23.09 -6.37
N THR A 358 28.03 -23.86 -5.51
CA THR A 358 26.65 -24.36 -5.77
C THR A 358 25.54 -23.61 -5.01
N ARG A 359 25.91 -22.69 -4.12
CA ARG A 359 24.98 -22.10 -3.13
C ARG A 359 24.26 -20.84 -3.63
N SER A 360 24.86 -20.09 -4.56
CA SER A 360 24.28 -18.86 -5.13
C SER A 360 23.23 -19.14 -6.22
N THR A 361 23.49 -20.17 -7.04
CA THR A 361 22.57 -20.65 -8.08
C THR A 361 21.34 -21.36 -7.49
N SER A 362 21.49 -22.11 -6.40
CA SER A 362 20.36 -22.77 -5.72
C SER A 362 19.41 -21.79 -5.02
N ALA A 363 19.92 -20.70 -4.46
CA ALA A 363 19.11 -19.64 -3.86
C ALA A 363 18.27 -18.91 -4.93
N SER A 364 18.86 -18.65 -6.11
CA SER A 364 18.18 -17.99 -7.23
C SER A 364 17.06 -18.87 -7.82
N LEU A 365 17.32 -20.17 -7.97
CA LEU A 365 16.33 -21.15 -8.40
C LEU A 365 15.18 -21.27 -7.38
N SER A 366 15.49 -21.23 -6.08
CA SER A 366 14.48 -21.26 -5.02
C SER A 366 13.53 -20.05 -5.04
N VAL A 367 14.04 -18.85 -5.35
CA VAL A 367 13.19 -17.64 -5.48
C VAL A 367 12.25 -17.73 -6.69
N ILE A 368 12.73 -18.29 -7.81
CA ILE A 368 11.93 -18.51 -9.02
C ILE A 368 10.84 -19.55 -8.76
N SER A 369 11.20 -20.70 -8.17
CA SER A 369 10.23 -21.76 -7.82
C SER A 369 9.12 -21.23 -6.91
N ARG A 370 9.47 -20.42 -5.91
CA ARG A 370 8.49 -19.82 -5.00
C ARG A 370 7.52 -18.84 -5.69
N LEU A 371 8.02 -18.03 -6.63
CA LEU A 371 7.17 -17.12 -7.42
C LEU A 371 6.27 -17.88 -8.41
N ALA A 372 6.73 -19.02 -8.94
CA ALA A 372 5.94 -19.88 -9.80
C ALA A 372 4.81 -20.56 -8.99
N GLU A 373 5.12 -21.11 -7.81
CA GLU A 373 4.13 -21.71 -6.91
C GLU A 373 3.08 -20.68 -6.45
N GLU A 374 3.48 -19.46 -6.13
CA GLU A 374 2.54 -18.38 -5.76
C GLU A 374 1.61 -18.03 -6.93
N PHE A 375 2.13 -17.96 -8.16
CA PHE A 375 1.33 -17.68 -9.34
C PHE A 375 0.27 -18.75 -9.57
N GLU A 376 0.65 -20.03 -9.48
CA GLU A 376 -0.24 -21.15 -9.70
C GLU A 376 -1.34 -21.20 -8.63
N GLN A 377 -0.99 -21.03 -7.35
CA GLN A 377 -1.97 -20.96 -6.26
C GLN A 377 -2.94 -19.79 -6.43
N ARG A 378 -2.44 -18.59 -6.73
CA ARG A 378 -3.29 -17.40 -6.86
C ARG A 378 -4.16 -17.43 -8.10
N SER A 379 -3.64 -17.95 -9.21
CA SER A 379 -4.42 -18.15 -10.44
C SER A 379 -5.57 -19.12 -10.19
N GLN A 380 -5.34 -20.19 -9.43
CA GLN A 380 -6.38 -21.14 -9.05
C GLN A 380 -7.45 -20.48 -8.18
N VAL A 381 -7.06 -19.74 -7.13
CA VAL A 381 -8.01 -19.04 -6.24
C VAL A 381 -8.87 -18.02 -6.99
N PHE A 382 -8.28 -17.18 -7.84
CA PHE A 382 -9.07 -16.23 -8.65
C PHE A 382 -10.00 -16.94 -9.64
N GLY A 383 -9.59 -18.09 -10.19
CA GLY A 383 -10.40 -18.94 -11.06
C GLY A 383 -11.60 -19.53 -10.31
N ASP A 384 -11.37 -20.07 -9.11
CA ASP A 384 -12.40 -20.68 -8.28
C ASP A 384 -13.39 -19.63 -7.75
N ASP A 385 -12.91 -18.46 -7.32
CA ASP A 385 -13.76 -17.34 -6.88
C ASP A 385 -14.61 -16.81 -8.04
N ALA A 386 -14.05 -16.69 -9.24
CA ALA A 386 -14.80 -16.26 -10.43
C ALA A 386 -15.86 -17.30 -10.82
N LYS A 387 -15.53 -18.59 -10.75
CA LYS A 387 -16.45 -19.70 -11.02
C LYS A 387 -17.60 -19.72 -10.01
N PHE A 388 -17.31 -19.57 -8.72
CA PHE A 388 -18.32 -19.49 -7.67
C PHE A 388 -19.28 -18.31 -7.88
N LEU A 389 -18.77 -17.14 -8.26
CA LEU A 389 -19.62 -15.98 -8.56
C LEU A 389 -20.53 -16.21 -9.77
N VAL A 390 -20.06 -16.97 -10.78
CA VAL A 390 -20.87 -17.38 -11.92
C VAL A 390 -21.97 -18.36 -11.50
N GLU A 391 -21.65 -19.32 -10.63
CA GLU A 391 -22.60 -20.32 -10.09
C GLU A 391 -23.68 -19.66 -9.19
N VAL A 392 -23.31 -18.67 -8.38
CA VAL A 392 -24.27 -17.88 -7.59
C VAL A 392 -25.17 -17.03 -8.49
N LYS A 393 -24.61 -16.47 -9.58
CA LYS A 393 -25.37 -15.67 -10.55
C LYS A 393 -26.29 -16.50 -11.44
N SER A 394 -25.93 -17.74 -11.74
CA SER A 394 -26.76 -18.69 -12.50
C SER A 394 -27.82 -19.39 -11.64
N GLY A 395 -27.82 -19.15 -10.32
CA GLY A 395 -28.75 -19.78 -9.37
C GLY A 395 -28.40 -21.22 -9.01
N GLN A 396 -27.21 -21.69 -9.34
CA GLN A 396 -26.71 -23.03 -9.01
C GLN A 396 -26.21 -23.13 -7.56
N ALA A 397 -25.89 -21.99 -6.93
CA ALA A 397 -25.49 -21.90 -5.53
C ALA A 397 -26.24 -20.76 -4.80
N GLU A 398 -26.77 -21.03 -3.61
CA GLU A 398 -27.39 -20.00 -2.76
C GLU A 398 -26.35 -19.32 -1.88
N ALA A 399 -26.20 -18.00 -2.05
CA ALA A 399 -25.37 -17.18 -1.18
C ALA A 399 -25.99 -15.77 -1.02
N SER A 400 -26.00 -15.23 0.21
CA SER A 400 -26.51 -13.89 0.48
C SER A 400 -25.47 -12.81 0.13
N LEU A 401 -25.10 -12.71 -1.14
CA LEU A 401 -24.12 -11.75 -1.64
C LEU A 401 -24.54 -11.23 -3.01
N ASN A 402 -24.18 -9.99 -3.33
CA ASN A 402 -24.46 -9.40 -4.63
C ASN A 402 -23.33 -9.79 -5.61
N PRO A 403 -23.57 -10.68 -6.59
CA PRO A 403 -22.52 -11.23 -7.43
C PRO A 403 -21.83 -10.17 -8.31
N ASP A 404 -22.55 -9.13 -8.76
CA ASP A 404 -21.97 -8.06 -9.58
C ASP A 404 -21.09 -7.11 -8.75
N GLN A 405 -21.42 -6.90 -7.48
CA GLN A 405 -20.58 -6.12 -6.56
C GLN A 405 -19.31 -6.88 -6.19
N GLU A 406 -19.41 -8.18 -5.92
CA GLU A 406 -18.25 -9.01 -5.58
C GLU A 406 -17.36 -9.29 -6.79
N LEU A 407 -17.92 -9.41 -8.01
CA LEU A 407 -17.12 -9.49 -9.23
C LEU A 407 -16.28 -8.23 -9.45
N ARG A 408 -16.83 -7.04 -9.14
CA ARG A 408 -16.06 -5.78 -9.18
C ARG A 408 -14.93 -5.75 -8.15
N ARG A 409 -15.16 -6.26 -6.93
CA ARG A 409 -14.11 -6.40 -5.91
C ARG A 409 -13.04 -7.40 -6.35
N LEU A 410 -13.43 -8.56 -6.84
CA LEU A 410 -12.51 -9.60 -7.32
C LEU A 410 -11.62 -9.06 -8.44
N LYS A 411 -12.19 -8.30 -9.38
CA LYS A 411 -11.43 -7.61 -10.44
C LYS A 411 -10.43 -6.59 -9.89
N GLN A 412 -10.81 -5.79 -8.90
CA GLN A 412 -9.90 -4.84 -8.26
C GLN A 412 -8.75 -5.55 -7.52
N MET A 413 -9.06 -6.64 -6.81
CA MET A 413 -8.06 -7.45 -6.11
C MET A 413 -7.09 -8.12 -7.08
N PHE A 414 -7.59 -8.63 -8.20
CA PHE A 414 -6.77 -9.21 -9.27
C PHE A 414 -5.80 -8.19 -9.87
N GLU A 415 -6.28 -6.98 -10.22
CA GLU A 415 -5.41 -5.94 -10.79
C GLU A 415 -4.38 -5.39 -9.78
N ALA A 416 -4.72 -5.36 -8.49
CA ALA A 416 -3.75 -5.02 -7.45
C ALA A 416 -2.67 -6.10 -7.32
N TRP A 417 -3.07 -7.37 -7.25
CA TRP A 417 -2.15 -8.51 -7.17
C TRP A 417 -1.26 -8.61 -8.42
N LYS A 418 -1.82 -8.45 -9.62
CA LYS A 418 -1.09 -8.49 -10.90
C LYS A 418 0.01 -7.43 -10.96
N ARG A 419 -0.27 -6.21 -10.51
CA ARG A 419 0.73 -5.12 -10.46
C ARG A 419 1.86 -5.45 -9.49
N ASP A 420 1.52 -5.94 -8.30
CA ASP A 420 2.49 -6.34 -7.28
C ASP A 420 3.37 -7.52 -7.73
N TYR A 421 2.76 -8.58 -8.27
CA TYR A 421 3.47 -9.73 -8.83
C TYR A 421 4.41 -9.32 -9.98
N SER A 422 3.95 -8.43 -10.87
CA SER A 422 4.76 -7.91 -11.98
C SER A 422 5.95 -7.07 -11.51
N ALA A 423 5.83 -6.36 -10.39
CA ALA A 423 6.95 -5.64 -9.79
C ALA A 423 8.00 -6.61 -9.21
N ARG A 424 7.54 -7.61 -8.44
CA ARG A 424 8.42 -8.64 -7.85
C ARG A 424 9.11 -9.50 -8.90
N LEU A 425 8.45 -9.79 -10.03
CA LEU A 425 9.04 -10.50 -11.15
C LEU A 425 10.15 -9.68 -11.83
N ARG A 426 9.95 -8.37 -12.01
CA ARG A 426 10.98 -7.47 -12.57
C ARG A 426 12.20 -7.37 -11.65
N GLU A 427 11.98 -7.23 -10.34
CA GLU A 427 13.05 -7.23 -9.35
C GLU A 427 13.86 -8.53 -9.37
N THR A 428 13.18 -9.67 -9.41
CA THR A 428 13.83 -10.99 -9.49
C THR A 428 14.64 -11.14 -10.79
N LYS A 429 14.12 -10.64 -11.92
CA LYS A 429 14.84 -10.61 -13.20
C LYS A 429 16.12 -9.76 -13.14
N LEU A 430 16.08 -8.62 -12.44
CA LEU A 430 17.25 -7.77 -12.24
C LEU A 430 18.31 -8.45 -11.37
N ILE A 431 17.91 -9.17 -10.33
CA ILE A 431 18.81 -9.94 -9.46
C ILE A 431 19.52 -11.05 -10.26
N ILE A 432 18.76 -11.80 -11.08
CA ILE A 432 19.33 -12.84 -11.95
C ILE A 432 20.31 -12.24 -12.98
N ASN A 433 19.97 -11.11 -13.59
CA ASN A 433 20.85 -10.46 -14.56
C ASN A 433 22.16 -10.00 -13.91
N LYS A 434 22.11 -9.44 -12.69
CA LYS A 434 23.31 -9.02 -11.95
C LYS A 434 24.23 -10.21 -11.65
N LEU A 435 23.68 -11.32 -11.18
CA LEU A 435 24.42 -12.56 -10.91
C LEU A 435 25.02 -13.18 -12.18
N GLY A 436 24.32 -13.11 -13.32
CA GLY A 436 24.83 -13.58 -14.61
C GLY A 436 26.01 -12.75 -15.16
N THR A 437 26.06 -11.46 -14.85
CA THR A 437 27.21 -10.59 -15.21
C THR A 437 28.44 -10.86 -14.35
N GLU A 438 28.29 -11.23 -13.09
CA GLU A 438 29.41 -11.54 -12.19
C GLU A 438 30.09 -12.87 -12.56
N ASP A 439 29.32 -13.91 -12.88
CA ASP A 439 29.87 -15.19 -13.36
C ASP A 439 30.57 -15.04 -14.73
N GLY A 440 30.00 -14.24 -15.64
CA GLY A 440 30.59 -13.98 -16.96
C GLY A 440 31.89 -13.14 -16.92
N ALA A 441 32.07 -12.31 -15.91
CA ALA A 441 33.30 -11.56 -15.68
C ALA A 441 34.40 -12.45 -15.07
N LEU A 442 34.03 -13.35 -14.14
CA LEU A 442 34.94 -14.30 -13.52
C LEU A 442 35.44 -15.37 -14.52
N GLU A 443 34.58 -15.79 -15.45
CA GLU A 443 34.92 -16.76 -16.48
C GLU A 443 35.83 -16.17 -17.58
N LYS A 444 35.65 -14.89 -17.93
CA LYS A 444 36.60 -14.14 -18.77
C LYS A 444 37.94 -13.91 -18.08
N MET A 445 37.95 -13.72 -16.75
CA MET A 445 39.16 -13.58 -15.95
C MET A 445 39.91 -14.92 -15.83
N ARG A 446 39.22 -16.05 -15.63
CA ARG A 446 39.82 -17.41 -15.68
C ARG A 446 40.40 -17.74 -17.06
N LYS A 447 39.71 -17.43 -18.16
CA LYS A 447 40.24 -17.67 -19.53
C LYS A 447 41.50 -16.86 -19.83
N LYS A 448 41.62 -15.62 -19.33
CA LYS A 448 42.87 -14.82 -19.41
C LYS A 448 43.99 -15.38 -18.54
N TRP A 449 43.68 -16.01 -17.41
CA TRP A 449 44.68 -16.62 -16.53
C TRP A 449 45.29 -17.91 -17.13
N TRP A 450 44.48 -18.74 -17.79
CA TRP A 450 44.96 -19.95 -18.48
C TRP A 450 45.74 -19.66 -19.77
N GLY A 451 45.45 -18.55 -20.47
CA GLY A 451 46.22 -18.14 -21.65
C GLY A 451 47.64 -17.65 -21.35
N ARG A 452 47.94 -17.26 -20.10
CA ARG A 452 49.27 -16.74 -19.69
C ARG A 452 50.25 -17.80 -19.16
N ARG A 453 49.82 -19.04 -18.93
CA ARG A 453 50.69 -20.14 -18.44
C ARG A 453 51.23 -21.09 -19.52
N ASN A 454 50.83 -20.92 -20.79
CA ASN A 454 51.31 -21.76 -21.90
C ASN A 454 52.35 -21.09 -22.83
N SER A 455 52.90 -19.92 -22.47
CA SER A 455 53.88 -19.22 -23.32
C SER A 455 55.30 -19.10 -22.74
N THR A 456 55.62 -19.87 -21.69
CA THR A 456 56.99 -19.95 -21.13
C THR A 456 57.46 -21.40 -21.07
N ARG A 457 57.56 -22.01 -22.25
CA ARG A 457 58.40 -23.17 -22.55
C ARG A 457 58.53 -23.25 -24.07
N ILE A 458 59.56 -22.61 -24.61
CA ILE A 458 60.36 -23.01 -25.77
C ILE A 458 61.45 -21.94 -25.94
N ASN A 459 62.67 -22.46 -26.05
CA ASN A 459 64.00 -21.85 -26.15
C ASN A 459 64.63 -21.42 -24.82
#